data_AF-A0A1W9MB98-F1
#
_entry.id   AF-A0A1W9MB98-F1
#
_cell.length_a   1.000
_cell.length_b   1.000
_cell.length_c   1.000
_cell.angle_alpha   90.00
_cell.angle_beta   90.00
_cell.angle_gamma   90.00
#
_symmetry.space_group_name_H-M   'P 1'
#
loop_
_entity.id
_entity.type
_entity.pdbx_description
1 polymer ?
#
loop_
_entity_poly.entity_id
_entity_poly.type
_entity_poly.pdbx_seq_one_letter_code
_entity_poly.pdbx_strand_id
1 'polypeptide(L)'
;MKEYAGRIPACGCFCGGCPSYTREKKPCPGAEINFERCEKCTKFHLCCKDKNIIHCYECDEFPCKKLKTFSKSWLKYGQDFIENQKLLKKVGEKKFRNTWNKKVT
;
A
#
# COMPACT_ATOMS: atom_id res chain seq x y z
N MET A 1 13.09 -7.76 1.74
CA MET A 1 12.23 -6.65 2.22
C MET A 1 13.09 -5.71 3.05
N LYS A 2 12.58 -4.54 3.46
CA LYS A 2 13.22 -3.62 4.41
C LYS A 2 12.19 -3.17 5.44
N GLU A 3 12.63 -2.77 6.63
CA GLU A 3 11.73 -2.15 7.59
C GLU A 3 11.15 -0.85 7.04
N TYR A 4 9.90 -0.56 7.44
CA TYR A 4 9.22 0.67 7.06
C TYR A 4 8.24 1.13 8.15
N ALA A 5 8.33 2.40 8.53
CA ALA A 5 7.55 3.00 9.61
C ALA A 5 6.61 4.14 9.17
N GLY A 6 6.68 4.57 7.91
CA GLY A 6 5.89 5.68 7.37
C GLY A 6 4.43 5.32 7.07
N ARG A 7 3.64 6.27 6.58
CA ARG A 7 2.23 6.08 6.23
C ARG A 7 2.02 4.97 5.21
N ILE A 8 0.82 4.42 5.26
CA ILE A 8 0.34 3.48 4.27
C ILE A 8 -0.49 4.25 3.24
N PRO A 9 -0.15 4.20 1.94
CA PRO A 9 -0.94 4.88 0.92
C PRO A 9 -2.30 4.21 0.75
N ALA A 10 -3.27 4.90 0.13
CA ALA A 10 -4.65 4.45 -0.08
C ALA A 10 -4.78 3.03 -0.66
N CYS A 11 -3.82 2.61 -1.50
CA CYS A 11 -3.79 1.28 -2.09
C CYS A 11 -3.39 0.18 -1.11
N GLY A 12 -2.84 0.47 0.06
CA GLY A 12 -2.45 -0.53 1.06
C GLY A 12 -1.05 -1.11 0.83
N CYS A 13 -0.17 -0.36 0.16
CA CYS A 13 1.21 -0.80 -0.07
C CYS A 13 2.02 -0.74 1.22
N PHE A 14 2.66 -1.85 1.60
CA PHE A 14 3.75 -1.81 2.55
C PHE A 14 5.04 -1.45 1.80
N CYS A 15 5.55 -0.22 1.99
CA CYS A 15 6.73 0.25 1.24
C CYS A 15 7.96 -0.61 1.49
N GLY A 16 8.11 -1.23 2.68
CA GLY A 16 9.19 -2.16 2.96
C GLY A 16 9.25 -3.40 2.06
N GLY A 17 8.14 -3.73 1.38
CA GLY A 17 8.08 -4.76 0.35
C GLY A 17 7.98 -4.22 -1.08
N CYS A 18 8.15 -2.91 -1.29
CA CYS A 18 8.08 -2.29 -2.62
C CYS A 18 9.44 -2.32 -3.30
N PRO A 19 9.55 -2.83 -4.55
CA PRO A 19 10.83 -2.89 -5.26
C PRO A 19 11.48 -1.51 -5.46
N SER A 20 10.68 -0.45 -5.57
CA SER A 20 11.21 0.92 -5.67
C SER A 20 11.80 1.44 -4.36
N TYR A 21 11.30 0.99 -3.21
CA TYR A 21 11.83 1.38 -1.89
C TYR A 21 13.03 0.50 -1.50
N THR A 22 12.97 -0.80 -1.83
CA THR A 22 14.01 -1.76 -1.43
C THR A 22 15.26 -1.71 -2.31
N ARG A 23 15.22 -1.08 -3.50
CA ARG A 23 16.38 -0.97 -4.39
C ARG A 23 17.56 -0.25 -3.75
N GLU A 24 18.76 -0.53 -4.23
CA GLU A 24 20.01 0.07 -3.73
C GLU A 24 20.25 1.47 -4.29
N LYS A 25 20.17 1.62 -5.61
CA LYS A 25 20.43 2.90 -6.29
C LYS A 25 19.17 3.77 -6.29
N LYS A 26 19.31 4.99 -5.73
CA LYS A 26 18.26 6.03 -5.69
C LYS A 26 16.91 5.48 -5.18
N PRO A 27 16.81 4.85 -4.00
CA PRO A 27 15.54 4.29 -3.52
C PRO A 27 14.45 5.35 -3.45
N CYS A 28 13.21 4.94 -3.68
CA CYS A 28 12.05 5.74 -3.29
C CYS A 28 12.11 5.96 -1.77
N PRO A 29 11.92 7.18 -1.25
CA PRO A 29 12.04 7.44 0.19
C PRO A 29 10.83 6.95 1.01
N GLY A 30 9.89 6.23 0.38
CA GLY A 30 8.67 5.72 1.02
C GLY A 30 7.47 6.65 0.83
N ALA A 31 6.28 6.17 1.16
CA ALA A 31 5.03 6.90 0.91
C ALA A 31 4.82 8.09 1.86
N GLU A 32 5.49 8.11 3.01
CA GLU A 32 5.51 9.26 3.93
C GLU A 32 6.21 10.46 3.30
N ILE A 33 7.46 10.27 2.86
CA ILE A 33 8.30 11.33 2.32
C ILE A 33 7.91 11.64 0.86
N ASN A 34 7.60 10.63 0.05
CA ASN A 34 7.20 10.80 -1.34
C ASN A 34 5.70 11.12 -1.48
N PHE A 35 5.24 12.07 -0.68
CA PHE A 35 3.83 12.43 -0.57
C PHE A 35 3.26 12.88 -1.92
N GLU A 36 3.95 13.75 -2.65
CA GLU A 36 3.51 14.24 -3.96
C GLU A 36 3.22 13.12 -4.97
N ARG A 37 4.08 12.10 -5.02
CA ARG A 37 3.89 10.97 -5.93
C ARG A 37 2.64 10.18 -5.55
N CYS A 38 2.41 10.00 -4.26
CA CYS A 38 1.23 9.31 -3.76
C CYS A 38 -0.03 10.14 -3.99
N GLU A 39 0.01 11.47 -3.84
CA GLU A 39 -1.12 12.36 -4.12
C GLU A 39 -1.51 12.39 -5.59
N LYS A 40 -0.51 12.37 -6.49
CA LYS A 40 -0.73 12.33 -7.94
C LYS A 40 -1.10 10.93 -8.44
N CYS A 41 -1.27 9.94 -7.55
CA CYS A 41 -1.61 8.57 -7.95
C CYS A 41 -3.05 8.48 -8.45
N THR A 42 -3.23 8.54 -9.76
CA THR A 42 -4.53 8.46 -10.46
C THR A 42 -5.24 7.12 -10.24
N LYS A 43 -4.50 6.05 -9.95
CA LYS A 43 -5.06 4.70 -9.90
C LYS A 43 -5.85 4.41 -8.62
N PHE A 44 -5.38 4.93 -7.48
CA PHE A 44 -5.96 4.59 -6.17
C PHE A 44 -6.16 5.82 -5.29
N HIS A 45 -5.17 6.72 -5.20
CA HIS A 45 -5.29 7.87 -4.31
C HIS A 45 -6.37 8.85 -4.78
N LEU A 46 -6.34 9.28 -6.04
CA LEU A 46 -7.38 10.16 -6.58
C LEU A 46 -8.75 9.49 -6.57
N CYS A 47 -8.83 8.19 -6.89
CA CYS A 47 -10.07 7.41 -6.77
C CYS A 47 -10.65 7.42 -5.35
N CYS A 48 -9.81 7.26 -4.31
CA CYS A 48 -10.26 7.31 -2.92
C CYS A 48 -10.66 8.74 -2.52
N LYS A 49 -9.92 9.74 -2.98
CA LYS A 49 -10.22 11.16 -2.77
C LYS A 49 -11.58 11.55 -3.37
N ASP A 50 -11.86 11.14 -4.61
CA ASP A 50 -13.13 11.43 -5.30
C ASP A 50 -14.33 10.78 -4.58
N LYS A 51 -14.11 9.62 -3.95
CA LYS A 51 -15.10 8.90 -3.14
C LYS A 51 -15.12 9.33 -1.66
N ASN A 52 -14.31 10.31 -1.28
CA ASN A 52 -14.14 10.79 0.10
C ASN A 52 -13.81 9.67 1.12
N ILE A 53 -12.91 8.77 0.74
CA ILE A 53 -12.40 7.67 1.57
C ILE A 53 -10.86 7.70 1.63
N ILE A 54 -10.27 7.04 2.64
CA ILE A 54 -8.80 7.05 2.81
C ILE A 54 -8.17 5.83 2.13
N HIS A 55 -8.72 4.64 2.35
CA HIS A 55 -8.22 3.37 1.86
C HIS A 55 -9.23 2.67 0.96
N CYS A 56 -8.74 1.87 0.01
CA CYS A 56 -9.60 1.14 -0.90
C CYS A 56 -10.58 0.18 -0.21
N TYR A 57 -10.31 -0.32 1.00
CA TYR A 57 -11.24 -1.19 1.74
C TYR A 57 -12.53 -0.50 2.19
N GLU A 58 -12.56 0.83 2.18
CA GLU A 58 -13.73 1.66 2.53
C GLU A 58 -14.65 1.85 1.32
N CYS A 59 -14.17 1.52 0.12
CA CYS A 59 -14.95 1.59 -1.11
C CYS A 59 -16.05 0.53 -1.10
N ASP A 60 -17.26 0.93 -1.48
CA ASP A 60 -18.42 0.08 -1.75
C ASP A 60 -18.15 -1.05 -2.77
N GLU A 61 -17.37 -0.75 -3.80
CA GLU A 61 -16.99 -1.72 -4.84
C GLU A 61 -15.81 -2.61 -4.43
N PHE A 62 -15.34 -2.55 -3.19
CA PHE A 62 -14.17 -3.32 -2.76
C PHE A 62 -14.46 -4.83 -2.67
N PRO A 63 -13.59 -5.71 -3.20
CA PRO A 63 -12.42 -5.42 -4.04
C PRO A 63 -12.81 -5.19 -5.50
N CYS A 64 -12.49 -4.01 -6.03
CA CYS A 64 -12.84 -3.64 -7.41
C CYS A 64 -11.89 -4.28 -8.44
N LYS A 65 -12.29 -4.30 -9.71
CA LYS A 65 -11.50 -4.90 -10.81
C LYS A 65 -10.08 -4.32 -10.90
N LYS A 66 -9.92 -3.00 -10.75
CA LYS A 66 -8.61 -2.32 -10.78
C LYS A 66 -7.67 -2.82 -9.69
N LEU A 67 -8.17 -2.99 -8.46
CA LEU A 67 -7.38 -3.48 -7.33
C LEU A 67 -7.06 -4.96 -7.50
N LYS A 68 -8.00 -5.79 -7.97
CA LYS A 68 -7.77 -7.22 -8.25
C LYS A 68 -6.62 -7.43 -9.24
N THR A 69 -6.65 -6.73 -10.39
CA THR A 69 -5.58 -6.82 -11.39
C THR A 69 -4.25 -6.33 -10.84
N PHE A 70 -4.25 -5.23 -10.08
CA PHE A 70 -3.04 -4.71 -9.46
C PHE A 70 -2.46 -5.69 -8.43
N SER A 71 -3.30 -6.25 -7.55
CA SER A 71 -2.89 -7.23 -6.55
C SER A 71 -2.22 -8.44 -7.22
N LYS A 72 -2.85 -9.01 -8.25
CA LYS A 72 -2.30 -10.14 -9.00
C LYS A 72 -0.90 -9.85 -9.55
N SER A 73 -0.67 -8.65 -10.10
CA SER A 73 0.64 -8.23 -10.62
C SER A 73 1.72 -8.04 -9.54
N TRP A 74 1.32 -7.87 -8.28
CA TRP A 74 2.20 -7.64 -7.14
C TRP A 74 2.52 -8.88 -6.31
N LEU A 75 1.85 -10.00 -6.57
CA LEU A 75 2.16 -11.29 -5.92
C LEU A 75 3.63 -11.68 -6.08
N LYS A 76 4.26 -11.36 -7.22
CA LYS A 76 5.71 -11.58 -7.45
C LYS A 76 6.62 -10.81 -6.48
N TYR A 77 6.11 -9.77 -5.85
CA TYR A 77 6.81 -8.99 -4.81
C TYR A 77 6.37 -9.37 -3.40
N GLY A 78 5.60 -10.46 -3.26
CA GLY A 78 5.14 -10.99 -1.99
C GLY A 78 4.01 -10.20 -1.34
N GLN A 79 3.37 -9.25 -2.04
CA GLN A 79 2.25 -8.47 -1.51
C GLN A 79 0.96 -8.78 -2.26
N ASP A 80 -0.06 -9.23 -1.54
CA ASP A 80 -1.45 -9.24 -2.01
C ASP A 80 -2.16 -8.00 -1.45
N PHE A 81 -2.56 -7.10 -2.34
CA PHE A 81 -3.19 -5.84 -1.99
C PHE A 81 -4.63 -6.00 -1.50
N ILE A 82 -5.33 -7.07 -1.85
CA ILE A 82 -6.65 -7.35 -1.29
C ILE A 82 -6.50 -7.79 0.17
N GLU A 83 -5.56 -8.69 0.45
CA GLU A 83 -5.28 -9.13 1.82
C GLU A 83 -4.68 -8.02 2.66
N ASN A 84 -3.85 -7.15 2.08
CA ASN A 84 -3.35 -5.97 2.78
C ASN A 84 -4.49 -5.04 3.20
N GLN A 85 -5.45 -4.78 2.31
CA GLN A 85 -6.61 -3.93 2.58
C GLN A 85 -7.52 -4.54 3.64
N LYS A 86 -7.77 -5.86 3.60
CA LYS A 86 -8.50 -6.57 4.67
C LYS A 86 -7.78 -6.49 6.01
N LEU A 87 -6.46 -6.66 6.01
CA LEU A 87 -5.65 -6.55 7.23
C LEU A 87 -5.68 -5.12 7.78
N LEU A 88 -5.50 -4.11 6.92
CA LEU A 88 -5.61 -2.69 7.30
C LEU A 88 -6.95 -2.38 7.95
N LYS A 89 -8.06 -2.81 7.36
CA LYS A 89 -9.40 -2.66 7.93
C LYS A 89 -9.51 -3.31 9.31
N LYS A 90 -8.93 -4.51 9.48
CA LYS A 90 -9.05 -5.29 10.72
C LYS A 90 -8.20 -4.74 11.86
N VAL A 91 -6.97 -4.29 11.58
CA VAL A 91 -5.99 -3.99 12.64
C VAL A 91 -5.53 -2.54 12.69
N GLY A 92 -5.88 -1.73 11.68
CA GLY A 92 -5.40 -0.36 11.52
C GLY A 92 -3.93 -0.29 11.06
N GLU A 93 -3.48 0.91 10.68
CA GLU A 93 -2.18 1.10 10.03
C GLU A 93 -0.98 0.71 10.92
N LYS A 94 -1.01 1.06 12.21
CA LYS A 94 0.09 0.78 13.13
C LYS A 94 0.35 -0.73 13.27
N LYS A 95 -0.71 -1.51 13.51
CA LYS A 95 -0.58 -2.97 13.62
C LYS A 95 -0.28 -3.61 12.26
N PHE A 96 -0.83 -3.10 11.16
CA PHE A 96 -0.48 -3.55 9.82
C PHE A 96 1.03 -3.44 9.56
N ARG A 97 1.63 -2.27 9.85
CA ARG A 97 3.07 -2.06 9.72
C ARG A 97 3.87 -3.02 10.57
N ASN A 98 3.49 -3.17 11.84
CA ASN A 98 4.19 -4.08 12.74
C ASN A 98 4.13 -5.54 12.26
N THR A 99 2.99 -5.97 11.72
CA THR A 99 2.84 -7.32 11.13
C THR A 99 3.76 -7.53 9.94
N TRP A 100 3.94 -6.51 9.09
CA TRP A 100 4.84 -6.57 7.95
C TRP A 100 6.31 -6.49 8.33
N ASN A 101 6.68 -5.59 9.26
CA ASN A 101 8.06 -5.47 9.74
C ASN A 101 8.55 -6.76 10.42
N LYS A 102 7.68 -7.51 11.10
CA LYS A 102 8.00 -8.84 11.65
C LYS A 102 8.38 -9.90 10.58
N LYS A 103 8.05 -9.67 9.31
CA LYS A 103 8.41 -10.56 8.19
C LYS A 103 9.70 -10.14 7.48
N VAL A 104 10.30 -9.01 7.90
CA VAL A 104 11.59 -8.53 7.37
C VAL A 104 12.74 -9.33 7.98
N THR A 105 12.51 -9.91 9.17
CA THR A 105 13.44 -10.76 9.93
C THR A 105 13.67 -12.11 9.26
#